data_AF-A0A392SLQ3-F1
#
_entry.id   AF-A0A392SLQ3-F1
#
_cell.length_a   1.000
_cell.length_b   1.000
_cell.length_c   1.000
_cell.angle_alpha   90.00
_cell.angle_beta   90.00
_cell.angle_gamma   90.00
#
_symmetry.space_group_name_H-M   'P 1'
#
loop_
_entity.id
_entity.type
_entity.pdbx_description
1 polymer ?
#
loop_
_entity_poly.entity_id
_entity_poly.type
_entity_poly.pdbx_seq_one_letter_code
_entity_poly.pdbx_strand_id
1 'polypeptide(L)' 'MKMFHSLQVNIPLAEALEQMPIYAKFLKELLIKKRKSLDDDTVDMTEECSALIQRKLPQ' A
#
# COMPACT_ATOMS: atom_id res chain seq x y z
N MET A 1 -4.04 -34.04 -25.80
CA MET A 1 -4.29 -32.75 -25.15
C MET A 1 -3.07 -32.35 -24.32
N LYS A 2 -2.03 -31.77 -24.93
CA LYS A 2 -0.92 -31.14 -24.21
C LYS A 2 -1.36 -29.71 -23.86
N MET A 3 -2.24 -29.60 -22.88
CA MET A 3 -2.99 -28.38 -22.59
C MET A 3 -2.20 -27.55 -21.58
N PHE A 4 -1.72 -26.38 -22.02
CA PHE A 4 -1.25 -25.28 -21.17
C PHE A 4 -0.13 -25.60 -20.17
N HIS A 5 1.09 -25.91 -20.65
CA HIS A 5 2.22 -26.09 -19.74
C HIS A 5 2.90 -24.79 -19.28
N SER A 6 2.64 -23.65 -19.93
CA SER A 6 3.10 -22.32 -19.49
C SER A 6 2.49 -21.23 -20.38
N LEU A 7 1.29 -20.75 -20.07
CA LEU A 7 0.77 -19.52 -20.67
C LEU A 7 1.03 -18.37 -19.69
N GLN A 8 2.18 -17.71 -19.83
CA GLN A 8 2.39 -16.41 -19.18
C GLN A 8 1.60 -15.36 -19.95
N VAL A 9 0.44 -15.02 -19.42
CA VAL A 9 -0.39 -13.94 -19.93
C VAL A 9 0.15 -12.63 -19.36
N ASN A 10 1.00 -11.96 -20.13
CA ASN A 10 1.54 -10.63 -19.79
C ASN A 10 0.51 -9.55 -20.17
N ILE A 11 -0.62 -9.50 -19.46
CA ILE A 11 -1.58 -8.40 -19.62
C ILE A 11 -1.19 -7.28 -18.64
N PRO A 12 -1.16 -6.01 -19.09
CA PRO A 12 -0.96 -4.87 -18.20
C PRO A 12 -1.93 -4.89 -17.03
N LEU A 13 -1.44 -4.58 -15.83
CA LEU A 13 -2.27 -4.58 -14.62
C LEU A 13 -3.53 -3.71 -14.77
N ALA A 14 -3.42 -2.56 -15.45
CA ALA A 14 -4.55 -1.68 -15.71
C ALA A 14 -5.67 -2.39 -16.50
N GLU A 15 -5.33 -3.06 -17.59
CA GLU A 15 -6.27 -3.82 -18.43
C GLU A 15 -6.87 -5.02 -17.69
N ALA A 16 -6.07 -5.71 -16.88
CA ALA A 16 -6.56 -6.81 -16.05
C ALA A 16 -7.57 -6.32 -15.00
N LEU A 17 -7.32 -5.15 -14.40
CA LEU A 17 -8.21 -4.55 -13.40
C LEU A 17 -9.50 -4.00 -14.02
N GLU A 18 -9.47 -3.53 -15.26
CA GLU A 18 -10.68 -3.17 -16.01
C GLU A 18 -11.60 -4.39 -16.20
N GLN A 19 -11.02 -5.56 -16.48
CA GLN A 19 -11.76 -6.82 -16.60
C GLN A 19 -12.15 -7.43 -15.24
N MET A 20 -11.49 -7.01 -14.15
CA MET A 20 -11.67 -7.57 -12.80
C MET A 20 -12.11 -6.49 -11.79
N PRO A 21 -13.37 -6.03 -11.87
CA PRO A 21 -13.85 -4.88 -11.10
C PRO A 21 -13.80 -5.07 -9.57
N ILE A 22 -13.97 -6.31 -9.08
CA ILE A 22 -13.86 -6.63 -7.64
C ILE A 22 -12.44 -6.37 -7.14
N TYR A 23 -11.43 -6.80 -7.91
CA TYR A 23 -10.03 -6.63 -7.55
C TYR A 23 -9.61 -5.16 -7.63
N ALA A 24 -10.12 -4.44 -8.64
CA ALA A 24 -9.92 -3.00 -8.77
C ALA A 24 -10.47 -2.22 -7.56
N LYS A 25 -11.67 -2.59 -7.07
CA LYS A 25 -12.26 -1.99 -5.88
C LYS A 25 -11.40 -2.25 -4.63
N PHE A 26 -10.98 -3.50 -4.42
CA PHE A 26 -10.16 -3.88 -3.27
C PHE A 26 -8.81 -3.14 -3.26
N LEU A 27 -8.11 -3.07 -4.40
CA LEU A 27 -6.85 -2.34 -4.51
C LEU A 27 -7.03 -0.84 -4.25
N LYS A 28 -8.12 -0.24 -4.75
CA LYS A 28 -8.43 1.17 -4.45
C LYS A 28 -8.63 1.39 -2.96
N GLU A 29 -9.42 0.56 -2.28
CA GLU A 29 -9.64 0.66 -0.83
C GLU A 29 -8.33 0.51 -0.03
N LEU A 30 -7.47 -0.43 -0.42
CA LEU A 30 -6.18 -0.66 0.20
C LEU A 30 -5.24 0.55 0.06
N LEU A 31 -5.18 1.14 -1.14
CA LEU A 31 -4.37 2.32 -1.41
C LEU A 31 -4.90 3.58 -0.71
N ILE A 32 -6.22 3.75 -0.64
CA ILE A 32 -6.85 4.86 0.08
C ILE A 32 -6.57 4.76 1.59
N LYS A 33 -6.70 3.56 2.18
CA LYS A 33 -6.40 3.34 3.60
C LYS A 33 -4.93 3.66 3.92
N LYS A 34 -4.00 3.24 3.07
CA LYS A 34 -2.57 3.54 3.24
C LYS A 34 -2.23 5.03 3.13
N ARG A 35 -2.99 5.78 2.32
CA ARG A 35 -2.78 7.24 2.19
C ARG A 35 -3.32 8.01 3.39
N LYS A 36 -4.45 7.57 3.97
CA LYS A 36 -5.01 8.19 5.18
C LYS A 36 -4.11 8.04 6.42
N SER A 37 -3.45 6.90 6.61
CA SER A 37 -2.58 6.68 7.78
C SER A 37 -1.26 7.45 7.75
N LEU A 38 -0.91 8.08 6.63
CA LEU A 38 0.37 8.78 6.50
C LEU A 38 0.27 10.29 6.79
N ASP A 39 -0.91 10.87 6.62
CA ASP A 39 -1.14 12.33 6.72
C ASP A 39 -1.78 12.77 8.05
N ASP A 40 -2.40 11.86 8.82
CA ASP A 40 -3.28 12.25 9.94
C ASP A 40 -3.00 11.50 11.26
N ASP A 41 -2.16 10.47 11.25
CA ASP A 41 -1.80 9.75 12.47
C ASP A 41 -0.69 10.50 13.22
N THR A 42 -1.04 11.64 13.82
CA THR A 42 -0.22 12.24 14.88
C THR A 42 -0.29 11.29 16.07
N VAL A 43 0.65 10.36 16.14
CA VAL A 43 0.77 9.42 17.26
C VAL A 43 1.15 10.22 18.50
N ASP A 44 0.31 10.17 19.53
CA ASP A 44 0.64 10.72 20.84
C ASP A 44 1.90 10.05 21.38
N MET A 45 2.98 10.81 21.44
CA MET A 45 4.26 10.36 21.97
C MET A 45 4.32 10.69 23.45
N THR A 46 4.76 9.73 24.25
CA THR A 46 5.16 9.99 25.64
C THR A 46 6.36 10.94 25.65
N GLU A 47 6.53 11.71 26.73
CA GLU A 47 7.64 12.65 26.88
C GLU A 47 9.00 11.96 26.69
N GLU A 48 9.12 10.71 27.13
CA GLU A 48 10.34 9.91 27.01
C GLU A 48 10.68 9.56 25.54
N CYS A 49 9.67 9.22 24.74
CA CYS A 49 9.84 8.96 23.30
C CYS A 49 10.22 10.25 22.55
N SER A 50 9.56 11.36 22.88
CA SER A 50 9.83 12.68 22.29
C SER A 50 11.26 13.13 22.58
N ALA A 51 11.73 13.00 23.83
CA ALA A 51 13.08 13.35 24.24
C ALA A 51 14.15 12.52 23.52
N LEU A 52 13.88 11.24 23.27
CA LEU A 52 14.82 10.35 22.57
C LEU A 52 14.98 10.74 21.09
N ILE A 53 13.90 11.13 20.43
CA ILE A 53 13.93 11.57 19.02
C ILE A 53 14.66 12.91 18.90
N GLN A 54 14.35 13.87 19.77
CA GLN A 54 15.00 15.19 19.79
C GLN A 54 16.51 15.09 20.00
N ARG A 55 16.98 14.16 20.85
CA ARG A 55 18.41 13.90 21.06
C ARG A 55 19.14 13.40 19.82
N LYS A 56 18.43 12.76 18.89
CA LYS A 56 19.01 12.18 17.66
C LYS A 56 18.91 13.11 16.46
N LEU A 57 18.15 14.20 16.55
CA LEU A 57 18.08 15.20 15.50
C LEU A 57 19.25 16.20 15.66
N PRO A 58 19.86 16.66 14.56
CA PRO A 58 20.83 17.75 14.62
C PRO A 58 20.16 19.03 15.14
N GLN A 59 20.92 19.84 15.89
CA GLN A 59 20.49 21.19 16.30
C GLN A 59 20.45 22.14 15.12
#